data_AF-A0A0F9DB20-F1
#
_entry.id   AF-A0A0F9DB20-F1
#
_cell.length_a   1.000
_cell.length_b   1.000
_cell.length_c   1.000
_cell.angle_alpha   90.00
_cell.angle_beta   90.00
_cell.angle_gamma   90.00
#
_symmetry.space_group_name_H-M   'P 1'
#
loop_
_entity.id
_entity.type
_entity.pdbx_description
1 polymer ?
#
loop_
_entity_poly.entity_id
_entity_poly.type
_entity_poly.pdbx_seq_one_letter_code
_entity_poly.pdbx_strand_id
1 'polypeptide(L)' 'MTPTEFRTIRYAFGYSAEGLARALRVQSGRTIRKWEAGDRDIPGPAQVVMRLLERRIITVEDIEGL' A
#
# COMPACT_ATOMS: atom_id res chain seq x y z
N MET A 1 -0.02 5.65 -9.94
CA MET A 1 1.17 4.85 -9.62
C MET A 1 1.00 3.48 -10.26
N THR A 2 2.09 2.88 -10.72
CA THR A 2 2.08 1.56 -11.34
C THR A 2 2.01 0.45 -10.29
N PRO A 3 1.55 -0.76 -10.66
CA PRO A 3 1.62 -1.94 -9.79
C PRO A 3 3.03 -2.20 -9.24
N THR A 4 4.05 -2.03 -10.07
CA THR A 4 5.46 -2.20 -9.68
C THR A 4 5.91 -1.16 -8.67
N GLU A 5 5.59 0.12 -8.87
CA GLU A 5 5.87 1.18 -7.89
C GLU A 5 5.22 0.88 -6.54
N PHE A 6 3.95 0.45 -6.55
CA PHE A 6 3.21 0.10 -5.34
C PHE A 6 3.90 -1.02 -4.56
N ARG A 7 4.31 -2.07 -5.28
CA ARG A 7 5.03 -3.22 -4.71
C ARG A 7 6.38 -2.82 -4.14
N THR A 8 7.12 -1.96 -4.85
CA THR A 8 8.43 -1.45 -4.40
C THR A 8 8.30 -0.67 -3.10
N ILE A 9 7.34 0.25 -3.02
CA ILE A 9 7.09 1.03 -1.80
C ILE A 9 6.73 0.08 -0.65
N ARG A 10 5.83 -0.89 -0.87
CA ARG A 10 5.45 -1.85 0.19
C ARG A 10 6.67 -2.57 0.77
N TYR A 11 7.57 -3.07 -0.09
CA TYR A 11 8.78 -3.75 0.39
C TYR A 11 9.78 -2.80 1.04
N ALA A 12 9.94 -1.58 0.51
CA ALA A 12 10.85 -0.58 1.08
C ALA A 12 10.48 -0.21 2.52
N PHE A 13 9.20 -0.24 2.87
CA PHE A 13 8.68 0.02 4.22
C PHE A 13 8.42 -1.25 5.05
N GLY A 14 8.88 -2.42 4.59
CA GLY A 14 8.85 -3.66 5.38
C GLY A 14 7.46 -4.30 5.54
N TYR A 15 6.44 -3.81 4.85
CA TYR A 15 5.09 -4.35 4.97
C TYR A 15 4.96 -5.71 4.27
N SER A 16 4.41 -6.68 4.99
CA SER A 16 3.77 -7.83 4.33
C SER A 16 2.53 -7.36 3.57
N ALA A 17 2.07 -8.14 2.58
CA ALA A 17 0.82 -7.83 1.88
C ALA A 17 -0.38 -7.78 2.84
N GLU A 18 -0.38 -8.61 3.90
CA GLU A 18 -1.44 -8.59 4.91
C GLU A 18 -1.34 -7.39 5.85
N GLY A 19 -0.12 -7.00 6.22
CA GLY A 19 0.15 -5.79 7.00
C GLY A 19 -0.35 -4.54 6.29
N LEU A 20 0.00 -4.38 5.01
CA LEU A 20 -0.47 -3.24 4.22
C LEU A 20 -1.99 -3.29 4.00
N ALA A 21 -2.58 -4.48 3.85
CA ALA A 21 -4.03 -4.59 3.72
C ALA A 21 -4.78 -4.06 4.95
N ARG A 22 -4.28 -4.39 6.15
CA ARG A 22 -4.83 -3.84 7.41
C ARG A 22 -4.64 -2.33 7.48
N ALA A 23 -3.44 -1.85 7.19
CA ALA A 23 -3.09 -0.42 7.22
C ALA A 23 -3.97 0.41 6.24
N LEU A 24 -4.24 -0.12 5.04
CA LEU A 24 -5.12 0.52 4.05
C LEU A 24 -6.60 0.20 4.23
N ARG A 25 -6.97 -0.55 5.29
CA ARG A 25 -8.33 -0.99 5.59
C ARG A 25 -9.04 -1.67 4.41
N VAL A 26 -8.31 -2.54 3.72
CA VAL A 26 -8.85 -3.37 2.63
C VAL A 26 -8.92 -4.84 3.01
N GLN A 27 -9.74 -5.59 2.29
CA GLN A 27 -10.21 -6.93 2.69
C GLN A 27 -9.10 -7.91 3.12
N SER A 28 -7.97 -7.97 2.42
CA SER A 28 -6.84 -8.85 2.76
C SER A 28 -5.63 -8.56 1.88
N GLY A 29 -4.50 -9.19 2.19
CA GLY A 29 -3.32 -9.17 1.34
C GLY A 29 -3.54 -9.79 -0.04
N ARG A 30 -4.64 -10.53 -0.28
CA ARG A 30 -5.02 -10.94 -1.65
C ARG A 30 -5.41 -9.74 -2.50
N THR A 31 -6.08 -8.74 -1.92
CA THR A 31 -6.43 -7.49 -2.62
C THR A 31 -5.17 -6.75 -3.02
N ILE A 32 -4.21 -6.62 -2.11
CA ILE A 32 -2.89 -6.01 -2.38
C ILE A 32 -2.19 -6.72 -3.54
N ARG A 33 -2.12 -8.05 -3.53
CA ARG A 33 -1.45 -8.81 -4.61
C ARG A 33 -2.13 -8.64 -5.96
N LYS A 34 -3.47 -8.52 -6.02
CA LYS A 34 -4.20 -8.21 -7.28
C LYS A 34 -3.82 -6.83 -7.83
N TRP A 35 -3.64 -5.85 -6.95
CA TRP A 35 -3.16 -4.53 -7.35
C TRP A 35 -1.72 -4.58 -7.86
N GLU A 36 -0.83 -5.30 -7.17
CA GLU A 36 0.57 -5.47 -7.57
C GLU A 36 0.76 -6.28 -8.86
N ALA A 37 -0.20 -7.16 -9.18
CA ALA A 37 -0.22 -7.93 -10.43
C ALA A 37 -0.84 -7.15 -11.60
N GLY A 38 -1.55 -6.04 -11.33
CA GLY A 38 -2.33 -5.33 -12.35
C GLY A 38 -3.67 -5.98 -12.69
N ASP A 39 -4.08 -7.04 -11.98
CA ASP A 39 -5.39 -7.69 -12.13
C ASP A 39 -6.55 -6.76 -11.73
N ARG A 40 -6.26 -5.74 -10.91
CA ARG A 40 -7.20 -4.68 -10.50
C ARG A 40 -6.48 -3.36 -10.34
N ASP A 41 -7.19 -2.28 -10.68
CA ASP A 41 -6.71 -0.93 -10.43
C ASP A 41 -6.49 -0.66 -8.94
N ILE A 42 -5.45 0.12 -8.64
CA ILE A 42 -5.18 0.63 -7.30
C ILE A 42 -6.12 1.83 -7.05
N PRO A 43 -7.01 1.79 -6.04
CA PRO A 43 -7.91 2.91 -5.74
C PRO A 43 -7.14 4.19 -5.44
N GLY A 44 -7.66 5.34 -5.90
CA GLY A 44 -7.05 6.66 -5.70
C GLY A 44 -6.57 6.94 -4.27
N PRO A 45 -7.39 6.69 -3.22
CA PRO A 45 -6.97 6.89 -1.83
C PRO A 45 -5.74 6.05 -1.43
N ALA A 46 -5.68 4.78 -1.83
CA ALA A 46 -4.52 3.93 -1.59
C ALA A 46 -3.27 4.50 -2.28
N GLN A 47 -3.40 5.00 -3.51
CA GLN A 47 -2.28 5.64 -4.20
C GLN A 47 -1.79 6.91 -3.50
N VAL A 48 -2.69 7.69 -2.90
CA VAL A 48 -2.33 8.89 -2.13
C VAL A 48 -1.53 8.49 -0.89
N VAL A 49 -2.02 7.54 -0.09
CA VAL A 49 -1.30 7.06 1.10
C VAL A 49 0.10 6.56 0.75
N MET A 50 0.22 5.73 -0.29
CA MET A 50 1.53 5.21 -0.71
C MET A 50 2.50 6.31 -1.15
N ARG A 51 2.02 7.36 -1.83
CA ARG A 51 2.85 8.52 -2.20
C ARG A 51 3.26 9.36 -1.00
N LEU A 52 2.38 9.53 -0.01
CA LEU A 52 2.73 10.24 1.22
C LEU A 52 3.78 9.47 2.02
N LEU A 53 3.65 8.15 2.09
CA LEU A 53 4.62 7.26 2.72
C LEU A 53 5.97 7.31 1.99
N GLU A 54 5.98 7.17 0.67
CA GLU A 54 7.21 7.26 -0.16
C GLU A 54 7.94 8.60 0.02
N ARG A 55 7.19 9.71 0.09
CA ARG A 55 7.72 11.05 0.36
C ARG A 55 8.12 11.27 1.81
N ARG A 56 7.91 10.29 2.69
CA ARG A 56 8.14 10.38 4.14
C ARG A 56 7.43 11.56 4.80
N ILE A 57 6.26 11.92 4.27
CA ILE A 57 5.36 12.92 4.88
C ILE A 57 4.60 12.29 6.04
N ILE A 58 4.33 10.98 5.92
CA ILE A 58 3.78 10.13 6.98
C ILE A 58 4.73 8.94 7.21
N THR A 59 4.66 8.34 8.38
CA THR A 59 5.39 7.12 8.74
C THR A 59 4.48 5.89 8.71
N VAL A 60 5.05 4.71 8.99
CA VAL A 60 4.26 3.47 9.10
C VAL A 60 3.33 3.51 10.31
N GLU A 61 3.77 4.15 11.39
CA GLU A 61 3.01 4.35 12.62
C GLU A 61 1.77 5.23 12.38
N ASP A 62 1.88 6.26 11.54
CA ASP A 62 0.75 7.12 11.17
C ASP A 62 -0.37 6.36 10.46
N ILE A 63 -0.05 5.30 9.72
CA ILE A 63 -1.03 4.51 8.96
C ILE A 63 -1.63 3.41 9.84
N GLU A 64 -0.84 2.81 10.73
CA GLU A 64 -1.31 1.77 11.64
C GLU A 64 -2.24 2.30 12.76
N GLY A 65 -2.14 3.60 13.07
CA GLY A 65 -2.97 4.27 14.07
C GLY A 65 -4.35 4.75 13.60
N LEU A 66 -4.67 4.61 12.31
CA LEU A 66 -5.95 5.04 11.73
C LEU A 66 -7.03 3.98 11.89
#